data_AF-A0A3B0BDP8-F1
#
_entry.id   AF-A0A3B0BDP8-F1
#
_cell.length_a   1.000
_cell.length_b   1.000
_cell.length_c   1.000
_cell.angle_alpha   90.00
_cell.angle_beta   90.00
_cell.angle_gamma   90.00
#
_symmetry.space_group_name_H-M   'P 1'
#
loop_
_entity.id
_entity.type
_entity.pdbx_description
1 polymer ?
#
loop_
_entity_poly.entity_id
_entity_poly.type
_entity_poly.pdbx_seq_one_letter_code
_entity_poly.pdbx_strand_id
1 'polypeptide(L)'
;MSENKPQWYNDLKNGPIVSVSEPTLEIINDIERRVIRTRTSKAKKGLIWIPFALCLVVVLLTTGDFWMKNQGIISTHPPSDFEQVFDSNGDLIAMDKKWLMRSNTFEAYQAFSKNKTDEMLIGMEPLDILQIYAYASGKGDYETLYALFIQGYGIPSREDYLSDVAKDPGLQERSKSQWNYWKKMYRLKEEVNGNQVTVRMIAPDSSNISGPIFRLNKNDNGIWKVVWPLVQ
;
A
#
# COMPACT_ATOMS: atom_id res chain seq x y z
N MET A 1 13.36 -39.37 -4.18
CA MET A 1 11.98 -38.99 -4.57
C MET A 1 12.09 -37.80 -5.51
N SER A 2 11.80 -37.98 -6.80
CA SER A 2 11.81 -36.88 -7.78
C SER A 2 10.46 -36.18 -7.76
N GLU A 3 10.44 -34.88 -7.45
CA GLU A 3 9.23 -34.05 -7.55
C GLU A 3 8.75 -34.00 -8.99
N ASN A 4 7.61 -34.62 -9.25
CA ASN A 4 6.97 -34.57 -10.56
C ASN A 4 6.26 -33.21 -10.70
N LYS A 5 6.93 -32.24 -11.32
CA LYS A 5 6.35 -30.91 -11.54
C LYS A 5 5.39 -30.96 -12.74
N PRO A 6 4.23 -30.30 -12.64
CA PRO A 6 3.24 -30.31 -13.71
C PRO A 6 3.73 -29.61 -14.98
N GLN A 7 3.30 -30.10 -16.14
CA GLN A 7 3.79 -29.70 -17.47
C GLN A 7 3.79 -28.18 -17.70
N TRP A 8 2.76 -27.47 -17.22
CA TRP A 8 2.63 -26.02 -17.36
C TRP A 8 3.81 -25.24 -16.76
N TYR A 9 4.48 -25.78 -15.74
CA TYR A 9 5.65 -25.17 -15.10
C TYR A 9 6.87 -25.16 -16.03
N ASN A 10 7.03 -26.19 -16.84
CA ASN A 10 8.11 -26.29 -17.82
C ASN A 10 7.82 -25.43 -19.05
N ASP A 11 6.55 -25.30 -19.43
CA ASP A 11 6.11 -24.48 -20.56
C ASP A 11 6.33 -22.98 -20.27
N LEU A 12 6.14 -22.53 -19.03
CA LEU A 12 6.43 -21.15 -18.58
C LEU A 12 7.92 -20.82 -18.54
N LYS A 13 8.77 -21.82 -18.26
CA LYS A 13 10.22 -21.63 -18.13
C LYS A 13 10.93 -21.55 -19.49
N ASN A 14 10.40 -22.25 -20.49
CA ASN A 14 11.06 -22.43 -21.79
C ASN A 14 10.29 -21.82 -22.97
N GLY A 15 9.10 -21.27 -22.75
CA GLY A 15 8.32 -20.61 -23.79
C GLY A 15 8.95 -19.28 -24.26
N PRO A 16 8.75 -18.87 -25.52
CA PRO A 16 9.20 -17.57 -26.00
C PRO A 16 8.54 -16.47 -25.17
N ILE A 17 9.34 -15.50 -24.70
CA ILE A 17 8.82 -14.25 -24.14
C ILE A 17 8.08 -13.55 -25.27
N VAL A 18 6.76 -13.74 -25.35
CA VAL A 18 5.90 -12.94 -26.20
C VAL A 18 5.94 -11.54 -25.59
N SER A 19 6.63 -10.60 -26.23
CA SER A 19 6.48 -9.19 -25.87
C SER A 19 5.00 -8.87 -26.05
N VAL A 20 4.30 -8.67 -24.95
CA VAL A 20 2.91 -8.23 -24.97
C VAL A 20 2.95 -6.83 -25.57
N SER A 21 2.68 -6.72 -26.87
CA SER A 21 2.44 -5.43 -27.50
C SER A 21 1.29 -4.77 -26.76
N GLU A 22 1.42 -3.48 -26.47
CA GLU A 22 0.39 -2.69 -25.82
C GLU A 22 -0.98 -3.01 -26.43
N PRO A 23 -2.02 -3.28 -25.61
CA PRO A 23 -3.34 -3.57 -26.12
C PRO A 23 -3.79 -2.40 -26.98
N THR A 24 -4.12 -2.69 -28.25
CA THR A 24 -4.58 -1.65 -29.17
C THR A 24 -5.86 -1.03 -28.63
N LEU A 25 -6.07 0.27 -28.90
CA LEU A 25 -7.31 1.00 -28.58
C LEU A 25 -8.59 0.24 -29.00
N GLU A 26 -8.49 -0.59 -30.03
CA GLU A 26 -9.58 -1.43 -30.53
C GLU A 26 -9.98 -2.55 -29.54
N ILE A 27 -8.99 -3.18 -28.87
CA ILE A 27 -9.21 -4.21 -27.85
C ILE A 27 -9.82 -3.59 -26.60
N ILE A 28 -9.35 -2.41 -26.19
CA ILE A 28 -9.89 -1.66 -25.05
C ILE A 28 -11.37 -1.30 -25.30
N ASN A 29 -11.69 -0.80 -26.50
CA ASN A 29 -13.06 -0.45 -26.89
C ASN A 29 -13.99 -1.67 -27.04
N ASP A 30 -13.48 -2.86 -27.37
CA ASP A 30 -14.28 -4.09 -27.39
C ASP A 30 -14.61 -4.58 -25.98
N ILE A 31 -13.65 -4.47 -25.06
CA ILE A 31 -13.86 -4.82 -23.64
C ILE A 31 -14.92 -3.92 -23.02
N GLU A 32 -14.84 -2.60 -23.22
CA GLU A 32 -15.84 -1.65 -22.72
C GLU A 32 -17.25 -1.95 -23.28
N ARG A 33 -17.35 -2.24 -24.58
CA ARG A 33 -18.64 -2.58 -25.21
C ARG A 33 -19.23 -3.88 -24.66
N ARG A 34 -18.41 -4.87 -24.29
CA ARG A 34 -18.89 -6.11 -23.67
C ARG A 34 -19.39 -5.88 -22.24
N VAL A 35 -18.68 -5.06 -21.45
CA VAL A 35 -19.06 -4.74 -20.06
C VAL A 35 -20.39 -3.97 -19.98
N ILE A 36 -20.63 -3.04 -20.91
CA ILE A 36 -21.90 -2.31 -20.97
C ILE A 36 -23.06 -3.24 -21.33
N ARG A 37 -22.83 -4.20 -22.23
CA ARG A 37 -23.87 -5.15 -22.69
C ARG A 37 -24.30 -6.14 -21.60
N THR A 38 -23.42 -6.50 -20.66
CA THR A 38 -23.77 -7.33 -19.50
C THR A 38 -24.55 -6.56 -18.43
N ARG A 39 -24.44 -5.23 -18.38
CA ARG A 39 -25.10 -4.41 -17.35
C ARG A 39 -26.58 -4.17 -17.61
N THR A 40 -27.05 -4.28 -18.86
CA THR A 40 -28.44 -3.97 -19.23
C THR A 40 -29.37 -5.20 -19.29
N SER A 41 -28.92 -6.42 -18.98
CA SER A 41 -29.74 -7.64 -19.14
C SER A 41 -30.28 -8.29 -17.86
N LYS A 42 -30.02 -7.74 -16.66
CA LYS A 42 -30.55 -8.30 -15.40
C LYS A 42 -31.30 -7.29 -14.55
N ALA A 43 -32.47 -6.88 -15.06
CA ALA A 43 -33.54 -6.32 -14.23
C ALA A 43 -34.80 -7.18 -14.39
N LYS A 44 -34.88 -8.28 -13.63
CA LYS A 44 -36.15 -8.95 -13.27
C LYS A 44 -35.93 -10.04 -12.19
N LYS A 45 -36.52 -9.76 -11.02
CA LYS A 45 -37.09 -10.66 -10.00
C LYS A 45 -36.15 -11.61 -9.23
N GLY A 46 -36.16 -11.47 -7.90
CA GLY A 46 -35.74 -12.52 -6.96
C GLY A 46 -35.12 -11.96 -5.68
N LEU A 47 -35.96 -11.58 -4.72
CA LEU A 47 -35.57 -11.20 -3.36
C LEU A 47 -35.13 -12.47 -2.61
N ILE A 48 -33.82 -12.66 -2.43
CA ILE A 48 -33.25 -13.70 -1.57
C ILE A 48 -32.51 -12.99 -0.44
N TRP A 49 -32.93 -13.29 0.80
CA TRP A 49 -32.27 -12.90 2.03
C TRP A 49 -30.89 -13.59 2.11
N ILE A 50 -29.82 -12.80 2.16
CA ILE A 50 -28.44 -13.28 2.43
C ILE A 50 -28.01 -12.70 3.79
N PRO A 51 -27.51 -13.52 4.72
CA PRO A 51 -27.13 -13.07 6.06
C PRO A 51 -25.88 -12.18 6.04
N PHE A 52 -25.83 -11.33 7.05
CA PHE A 52 -24.99 -10.15 7.32
C PHE A 52 -23.45 -10.32 7.35
N ALA A 53 -22.87 -11.35 6.74
CA ALA A 53 -21.44 -11.68 6.87
C ALA A 53 -20.53 -11.13 5.75
N LEU A 54 -21.02 -10.23 4.89
CA LEU A 54 -20.29 -9.74 3.70
C LEU A 54 -20.21 -8.21 3.59
N CYS A 55 -20.43 -7.49 4.70
CA CYS A 55 -20.40 -6.01 4.71
C CYS A 55 -19.01 -5.39 4.91
N LEU A 56 -17.95 -6.16 5.15
CA LEU A 56 -16.63 -5.55 5.46
C LEU A 56 -15.67 -5.41 4.28
N VAL A 57 -15.92 -6.05 3.12
CA VAL A 57 -14.97 -6.07 1.99
C VAL A 57 -15.40 -5.21 0.80
N VAL A 58 -16.66 -4.75 0.75
CA VAL A 58 -17.20 -4.00 -0.42
C VAL A 58 -17.08 -2.47 -0.28
N VAL A 59 -16.74 -1.94 0.91
CA VAL A 59 -16.64 -0.48 1.11
C VAL A 59 -15.36 0.12 0.51
N LEU A 60 -14.35 -0.68 0.16
CA LEU A 60 -13.09 -0.20 -0.44
C LEU A 60 -13.09 -0.16 -1.99
N LEU A 61 -14.19 -0.52 -2.68
CA LEU A 61 -14.20 -0.63 -4.15
C LEU A 61 -15.14 0.34 -4.88
N THR A 62 -15.72 1.34 -4.21
CA THR A 62 -16.68 2.28 -4.87
C THR A 62 -16.32 3.76 -4.79
N THR A 63 -15.19 4.13 -4.16
CA THR A 63 -14.74 5.54 -4.07
C THR A 63 -13.64 5.93 -5.07
N GLY A 64 -13.17 4.99 -5.91
CA GLY A 64 -12.04 5.23 -6.82
C GLY A 64 -12.30 6.15 -8.02
N ASP A 65 -13.54 6.24 -8.51
CA ASP A 65 -13.80 6.80 -9.86
C ASP A 65 -14.29 8.26 -9.88
N PHE A 66 -14.47 8.94 -8.73
CA PHE A 66 -15.10 10.26 -8.69
C PHE A 66 -14.13 11.46 -8.71
N TRP A 67 -12.81 11.26 -8.57
CA TRP A 67 -11.89 12.37 -8.21
C TRP A 67 -10.97 12.91 -9.33
N MET A 68 -11.11 12.47 -10.58
CA MET A 68 -10.18 12.88 -11.66
C MET A 68 -10.50 14.21 -12.38
N LYS A 69 -11.45 15.04 -11.92
CA LYS A 69 -11.95 16.18 -12.72
C LYS A 69 -11.59 17.60 -12.28
N ASN A 70 -10.67 17.79 -11.33
CA ASN A 70 -10.32 19.15 -10.90
C ASN A 70 -8.81 19.33 -10.68
N GLN A 71 -8.05 19.47 -11.78
CA GLN A 71 -6.68 19.98 -11.72
C GLN A 71 -6.69 21.47 -12.07
N GLY A 72 -6.84 22.31 -11.05
CA GLY A 72 -6.60 23.74 -11.13
C GLY A 72 -5.11 24.05 -10.94
N ILE A 73 -4.58 24.89 -11.82
CA ILE A 73 -3.35 25.71 -11.74
C ILE A 73 -2.21 25.13 -10.88
N ILE A 74 -1.27 24.44 -11.55
CA ILE A 74 -0.02 23.95 -10.98
C ILE A 74 0.87 25.15 -10.66
N SER A 75 1.15 25.38 -9.37
CA SER A 75 2.24 26.27 -8.92
C SER A 75 3.56 25.78 -9.52
N THR A 76 4.28 26.65 -10.24
CA THR A 76 5.52 26.29 -10.95
C THR A 76 6.73 26.13 -10.04
N HIS A 77 6.58 26.38 -8.74
CA HIS A 77 7.66 26.26 -7.76
C HIS A 77 7.22 25.33 -6.63
N PRO A 78 7.91 24.19 -6.42
CA PRO A 78 7.62 23.33 -5.29
C PRO A 78 7.94 24.07 -3.98
N PRO A 79 7.17 23.84 -2.90
CA PRO A 79 7.47 24.38 -1.58
C PRO A 79 8.88 23.98 -1.11
N SER A 80 9.54 24.78 -0.28
CA SER A 80 10.94 24.56 0.15
C SER A 80 11.23 23.23 0.87
N ASP A 81 10.18 22.53 1.32
CA ASP A 81 10.29 21.24 2.00
C ASP A 81 10.23 20.04 1.05
N PHE A 82 10.09 20.29 -0.26
CA PHE A 82 10.06 19.26 -1.28
C PHE A 82 11.43 19.12 -1.93
N GLU A 83 11.90 17.88 -2.02
CA GLU A 83 13.06 17.54 -2.82
C GLU A 83 12.60 17.04 -4.20
N GLN A 84 13.34 17.42 -5.24
CA GLN A 84 13.16 16.87 -6.57
C GLN A 84 13.87 15.52 -6.60
N VAL A 85 13.11 14.46 -6.83
CA VAL A 85 13.58 13.08 -6.85
C VAL A 85 13.14 12.43 -8.14
N PHE A 86 13.93 11.51 -8.67
CA PHE A 86 13.52 10.70 -9.82
C PHE A 86 12.74 9.48 -9.34
N ASP A 87 11.59 9.22 -9.93
CA ASP A 87 10.83 8.00 -9.64
C ASP A 87 11.40 6.77 -10.39
N SER A 88 10.76 5.61 -10.25
CA SER A 88 11.24 4.37 -10.88
C SER A 88 11.23 4.38 -12.41
N ASN A 89 10.52 5.34 -13.02
CA ASN A 89 10.46 5.52 -14.47
C ASN A 89 11.45 6.59 -14.95
N GLY A 90 12.18 7.23 -14.03
CA GLY A 90 13.10 8.33 -14.33
C GLY A 90 12.40 9.69 -14.43
N ASP A 91 11.15 9.82 -13.98
CA ASP A 91 10.43 11.09 -13.99
C ASP A 91 10.78 11.92 -12.76
N LEU A 92 11.00 13.22 -12.96
CA LEU A 92 11.18 14.18 -11.85
C LEU A 92 9.86 14.36 -11.10
N ILE A 93 9.88 14.06 -9.81
CA ILE A 93 8.77 14.27 -8.89
C ILE A 93 9.22 15.15 -7.72
N ALA A 94 8.38 16.10 -7.33
CA ALA A 94 8.55 16.79 -6.07
C ALA A 94 7.96 15.89 -4.96
N MET A 95 8.77 15.52 -3.98
CA MET A 95 8.34 14.72 -2.83
C MET A 95 8.72 15.42 -1.53
N ASP A 96 7.85 15.36 -0.52
CA ASP A 96 8.21 15.80 0.84
C ASP A 96 9.42 14.99 1.32
N LYS A 97 10.50 15.67 1.71
CA LYS A 97 11.75 15.05 2.17
C LYS A 97 11.54 14.03 3.29
N LYS A 98 10.46 14.15 4.07
CA LYS A 98 10.09 13.19 5.12
C LYS A 98 9.74 11.79 4.61
N TRP A 99 9.46 11.64 3.31
CA TRP A 99 9.29 10.34 2.68
C TRP A 99 10.61 9.67 2.31
N LEU A 100 11.72 10.41 2.30
CA LEU A 100 13.03 9.88 1.92
C LEU A 100 13.58 9.02 3.05
N MET A 101 13.80 7.75 2.74
CA MET A 101 14.42 6.80 3.64
C MET A 101 15.92 7.09 3.72
N ARG A 102 16.40 7.44 4.91
CA ARG A 102 17.82 7.66 5.19
C ARG A 102 18.58 6.33 5.21
N SER A 103 19.90 6.37 5.02
CA SER A 103 20.74 5.15 5.01
C SER A 103 20.63 4.35 6.32
N ASN A 104 20.64 5.01 7.47
CA ASN A 104 20.46 4.37 8.78
C ASN A 104 19.09 3.69 8.92
N THR A 105 18.02 4.33 8.43
CA THR A 105 16.68 3.75 8.40
C THR A 105 16.63 2.50 7.52
N PHE A 106 17.33 2.52 6.38
CA PHE A 106 17.42 1.38 5.47
C PHE A 106 18.24 0.22 6.05
N GLU A 107 19.36 0.50 6.72
CA GLU A 107 20.14 -0.49 7.46
C GLU A 107 19.32 -1.13 8.58
N ALA A 108 18.55 -0.33 9.33
CA ALA A 108 17.62 -0.83 10.34
C ALA A 108 16.56 -1.75 9.73
N TYR A 109 15.99 -1.38 8.57
CA TYR A 109 15.10 -2.28 7.83
C TYR A 109 15.79 -3.60 7.48
N GLN A 110 17.00 -3.59 6.92
CA GLN A 110 17.69 -4.82 6.52
C GLN A 110 17.97 -5.74 7.70
N ALA A 111 18.41 -5.18 8.84
CA ALA A 111 18.65 -5.94 10.05
C ALA A 111 17.34 -6.49 10.64
N PHE A 112 16.31 -5.65 10.71
CA PHE A 112 14.99 -6.03 11.22
C PHE A 112 14.30 -7.06 10.32
N SER A 113 14.35 -6.91 8.99
CA SER A 113 13.70 -7.84 8.05
C SER A 113 14.31 -9.23 8.10
N LYS A 114 15.60 -9.34 8.45
CA LYS A 114 16.28 -10.64 8.58
C LYS A 114 15.93 -11.34 9.89
N ASN A 115 15.94 -10.61 11.00
CA ASN A 115 15.88 -11.22 12.34
C ASN A 115 14.50 -11.09 13.01
N LYS A 116 13.67 -10.13 12.57
CA LYS A 116 12.37 -9.75 13.16
C LYS A 116 12.43 -9.41 14.65
N THR A 117 13.59 -8.97 15.12
CA THR A 117 13.87 -8.62 16.51
C THR A 117 13.72 -7.12 16.73
N ASP A 118 12.88 -6.72 17.68
CA ASP A 118 12.55 -5.31 17.96
C ASP A 118 13.79 -4.47 18.30
N GLU A 119 14.85 -5.06 18.83
CA GLU A 119 16.11 -4.40 19.18
C GLU A 119 16.75 -3.67 18.01
N MET A 120 16.50 -4.14 16.77
CA MET A 120 17.01 -3.50 15.55
C MET A 120 16.33 -2.15 15.26
N LEU A 121 15.24 -1.84 15.97
CA LEU A 121 14.46 -0.61 15.83
C LEU A 121 14.65 0.34 17.02
N ILE A 122 15.56 0.03 17.96
CA ILE A 122 15.85 0.91 19.09
C ILE A 122 16.35 2.27 18.58
N GLY A 123 15.76 3.34 19.13
CA GLY A 123 16.12 4.71 18.80
C GLY A 123 15.57 5.21 17.46
N MET A 124 14.86 4.37 16.69
CA MET A 124 14.18 4.81 15.47
C MET A 124 13.05 5.79 15.80
N GLU A 125 12.88 6.82 14.97
CA GLU A 125 11.78 7.77 15.12
C GLU A 125 10.49 7.22 14.49
N PRO A 126 9.30 7.76 14.82
CA PRO A 126 8.04 7.29 14.24
C PRO A 126 8.01 7.35 12.70
N LEU A 127 8.58 8.40 12.10
CA LEU A 127 8.72 8.49 10.64
C LEU A 127 9.63 7.41 10.07
N ASP A 128 10.71 7.05 10.76
CA ASP A 128 11.58 5.95 10.32
C ASP A 128 10.78 4.64 10.27
N ILE A 129 9.97 4.35 11.29
CA ILE A 129 9.10 3.16 11.29
C ILE A 129 8.06 3.20 10.16
N LEU A 130 7.46 4.36 9.88
CA LEU A 130 6.54 4.52 8.74
C LEU A 130 7.25 4.27 7.40
N GLN A 131 8.47 4.77 7.23
CA GLN A 131 9.26 4.54 6.01
C GLN A 131 9.60 3.06 5.83
N ILE A 132 10.03 2.38 6.90
CA ILE A 132 10.28 0.93 6.93
C ILE A 132 9.00 0.17 6.55
N TYR A 133 7.85 0.56 7.12
CA TYR A 133 6.55 -0.04 6.82
C TYR A 133 6.19 0.14 5.34
N ALA A 134 6.25 1.36 4.81
CA ALA A 134 5.95 1.65 3.41
C ALA A 134 6.87 0.88 2.46
N TYR A 135 8.16 0.77 2.81
CA TYR A 135 9.14 0.02 2.04
C TYR A 135 8.84 -1.49 2.01
N ALA A 136 8.61 -2.10 3.18
CA ALA A 136 8.26 -3.51 3.29
C ALA A 136 6.96 -3.84 2.54
N SER A 137 5.95 -2.96 2.63
CA SER A 137 4.67 -3.08 1.94
C SER A 137 4.83 -3.04 0.42
N GLY A 138 5.59 -2.08 -0.12
CA GLY A 138 5.88 -2.01 -1.54
C GLY A 138 6.71 -3.20 -2.07
N LYS A 139 7.52 -3.82 -1.20
CA LYS A 139 8.29 -5.04 -1.51
C LYS A 139 7.52 -6.35 -1.36
N GLY A 140 6.31 -6.32 -0.80
CA GLY A 140 5.58 -7.54 -0.46
C GLY A 140 6.26 -8.35 0.66
N ASP A 141 7.05 -7.69 1.51
CA ASP A 141 7.69 -8.31 2.68
C ASP A 141 6.70 -8.31 3.86
N TYR A 142 5.64 -9.10 3.71
CA TYR A 142 4.52 -9.13 4.65
C TYR A 142 4.89 -9.70 6.02
N GLU A 143 5.93 -10.54 6.08
CA GLU A 143 6.53 -10.98 7.34
C GLU A 143 7.08 -9.80 8.14
N THR A 144 7.82 -8.90 7.48
CA THR A 144 8.32 -7.68 8.14
C THR A 144 7.17 -6.78 8.56
N LEU A 145 6.14 -6.62 7.71
CA LEU A 145 4.96 -5.82 8.06
C LEU A 145 4.26 -6.34 9.32
N TYR A 146 4.01 -7.65 9.38
CA TYR A 146 3.38 -8.26 10.54
C TYR A 146 4.22 -8.04 11.80
N ALA A 147 5.53 -8.23 11.70
CA ALA A 147 6.45 -8.01 12.81
C ALA A 147 6.48 -6.55 13.29
N LEU A 148 6.17 -5.55 12.44
CA LEU A 148 6.10 -4.14 12.84
C LEU A 148 4.87 -3.80 13.68
N PHE A 149 3.84 -4.65 13.71
CA PHE A 149 2.64 -4.38 14.49
C PHE A 149 2.89 -4.49 15.99
N ILE A 150 2.24 -3.62 16.76
CA ILE A 150 2.21 -3.71 18.22
C ILE A 150 1.39 -4.92 18.64
N GLN A 151 2.04 -5.98 19.11
CA GLN A 151 1.32 -7.20 19.46
C GLN A 151 0.32 -6.94 20.60
N GLY A 152 -0.90 -7.46 20.46
CA GLY A 152 -1.98 -7.17 21.40
C GLY A 152 -3.33 -7.72 20.96
N TYR A 153 -4.40 -7.25 21.59
CA TYR A 153 -5.76 -7.71 21.32
C TYR A 153 -6.24 -7.30 19.92
N GLY A 154 -6.84 -8.23 19.18
CA GLY A 154 -7.45 -7.97 17.87
C GLY A 154 -6.51 -8.06 16.66
N ILE A 155 -5.25 -8.43 16.87
CA ILE A 155 -4.33 -8.74 15.77
C ILE A 155 -4.53 -10.20 15.37
N PRO A 156 -4.71 -10.52 14.07
CA PRO A 156 -4.78 -11.89 13.59
C PRO A 156 -3.50 -12.65 13.96
N SER A 157 -3.55 -13.97 14.03
CA SER A 157 -2.31 -14.74 14.11
C SER A 157 -1.44 -14.46 12.89
N ARG A 158 -0.13 -14.70 13.02
CA ARG A 158 0.80 -14.55 11.91
C ARG A 158 0.36 -15.40 10.72
N GLU A 159 -0.03 -16.64 10.98
CA GLU A 159 -0.45 -17.61 9.98
C GLU A 159 -1.74 -17.15 9.27
N ASP A 160 -2.71 -16.61 10.00
CA ASP A 160 -3.95 -16.09 9.42
C ASP A 160 -3.67 -14.85 8.56
N TYR A 161 -2.86 -13.92 9.05
CA TYR A 161 -2.47 -12.73 8.30
C TYR A 161 -1.77 -13.09 6.98
N LEU A 162 -0.79 -13.99 7.02
CA LEU A 162 -0.07 -14.42 5.83
C LEU A 162 -0.96 -15.22 4.88
N SER A 163 -1.89 -16.04 5.41
CA SER A 163 -2.89 -16.74 4.61
C SER A 163 -3.79 -15.76 3.86
N ASP A 164 -4.25 -14.71 4.53
CA ASP A 164 -5.11 -13.69 3.91
C ASP A 164 -4.38 -12.89 2.84
N VAL A 165 -3.12 -12.54 3.08
CA VAL A 165 -2.27 -11.90 2.08
C VAL A 165 -2.05 -12.81 0.87
N ALA A 166 -1.80 -14.11 1.09
CA ALA A 166 -1.56 -15.06 0.00
C ALA A 166 -2.79 -15.28 -0.91
N LYS A 167 -4.01 -15.00 -0.43
CA LYS A 167 -5.24 -15.05 -1.23
C LYS A 167 -5.36 -13.90 -2.23
N ASP A 168 -4.50 -12.89 -2.13
CA ASP A 168 -4.55 -11.67 -2.93
C ASP A 168 -3.26 -11.43 -3.73
N PRO A 169 -3.10 -12.08 -4.90
CA PRO A 169 -1.88 -12.01 -5.69
C PRO A 169 -1.57 -10.59 -6.23
N GLY A 170 -2.54 -9.69 -6.25
CA GLY A 170 -2.35 -8.30 -6.69
C GLY A 170 -2.01 -7.32 -5.57
N LEU A 171 -1.96 -7.77 -4.31
CA LEU A 171 -1.79 -6.89 -3.15
C LEU A 171 -0.47 -6.10 -3.20
N GLN A 172 0.61 -6.73 -3.65
CA GLN A 172 1.92 -6.08 -3.71
C GLN A 172 1.92 -4.90 -4.68
N GLU A 173 1.45 -5.12 -5.92
CA GLU A 173 1.47 -4.08 -6.95
C GLU A 173 0.52 -2.93 -6.60
N ARG A 174 -0.65 -3.24 -6.00
CA ARG A 174 -1.57 -2.22 -5.50
C ARG A 174 -0.95 -1.44 -4.34
N SER A 175 -0.30 -2.11 -3.39
CA SER A 175 0.40 -1.46 -2.28
C SER A 175 1.51 -0.52 -2.78
N LYS A 176 2.34 -1.01 -3.70
CA LYS A 176 3.41 -0.22 -4.33
C LYS A 176 2.86 1.01 -5.06
N SER A 177 1.81 0.83 -5.87
CA SER A 177 1.14 1.92 -6.58
C SER A 177 0.53 2.94 -5.61
N GLN A 178 -0.12 2.47 -4.54
CA GLN A 178 -0.72 3.30 -3.51
C GLN A 178 0.33 4.14 -2.77
N TRP A 179 1.46 3.54 -2.37
CA TRP A 179 2.55 4.27 -1.71
C TRP A 179 3.21 5.28 -2.63
N ASN A 180 3.42 4.94 -3.91
CA ASN A 180 3.96 5.87 -4.89
C ASN A 180 3.03 7.07 -5.08
N TYR A 181 1.71 6.83 -5.15
CA TYR A 181 0.72 7.90 -5.18
C TYR A 181 0.77 8.76 -3.91
N TRP A 182 0.80 8.15 -2.72
CA TRP A 182 0.81 8.91 -1.47
C TRP A 182 2.06 9.79 -1.30
N LYS A 183 3.23 9.26 -1.67
CA LYS A 183 4.50 10.01 -1.66
C LYS A 183 4.46 11.23 -2.57
N LYS A 184 3.84 11.12 -3.75
CA LYS A 184 3.69 12.24 -4.70
C LYS A 184 2.68 13.28 -4.22
N MET A 185 1.60 12.83 -3.59
CA MET A 185 0.42 13.68 -3.33
C MET A 185 0.33 14.25 -1.92
N TYR A 186 1.07 13.72 -0.94
CA TYR A 186 0.89 14.09 0.47
C TYR A 186 2.21 14.43 1.15
N ARG A 187 2.13 15.39 2.08
CA ARG A 187 3.14 15.70 3.07
C ARG A 187 2.90 14.90 4.35
N LEU A 188 3.95 14.70 5.14
CA LEU A 188 3.85 14.01 6.43
C LEU A 188 3.87 15.01 7.60
N LYS A 189 2.85 14.93 8.45
CA LYS A 189 2.76 15.66 9.71
C LYS A 189 2.64 14.70 10.87
N GLU A 190 3.51 14.84 11.86
CA GLU A 190 3.47 14.06 13.09
C GLU A 190 2.75 14.83 14.19
N GLU A 191 1.90 14.12 14.92
CA GLU A 191 1.22 14.57 16.13
C GLU A 191 1.60 13.61 17.25
N VAL A 192 2.49 14.07 18.14
CA VAL A 192 3.01 13.28 19.26
C VAL A 192 2.16 13.52 20.49
N ASN A 193 1.69 12.44 21.11
CA ASN A 193 0.97 12.44 22.38
C ASN A 193 1.52 11.35 23.30
N GLY A 194 2.59 11.69 24.03
CA GLY A 194 3.28 10.78 24.94
C GLY A 194 3.81 9.52 24.24
N ASN A 195 3.23 8.36 24.55
CA ASN A 195 3.61 7.06 23.99
C ASN A 195 2.87 6.72 22.69
N GLN A 196 2.09 7.65 22.14
CA GLN A 196 1.36 7.50 20.89
C GLN A 196 1.77 8.60 19.92
N VAL A 197 1.95 8.22 18.66
CA VAL A 197 2.19 9.16 17.55
C VAL A 197 1.18 8.90 16.45
N THR A 198 0.63 9.98 15.92
CA THR A 198 -0.21 9.95 14.73
C THR A 198 0.53 10.65 13.60
N VAL A 199 0.82 9.94 12.52
CA VAL A 199 1.36 10.51 11.28
C VAL A 199 0.21 10.71 10.31
N ARG A 200 -0.09 11.97 9.98
CA ARG A 200 -1.12 12.34 9.02
C ARG A 200 -0.50 12.66 7.66
N MET A 201 -1.12 12.13 6.62
CA MET A 201 -0.84 12.53 5.24
C MET A 201 -1.72 13.72 4.89
N ILE A 202 -1.11 14.86 4.54
CA ILE A 202 -1.82 16.11 4.27
C ILE A 202 -1.55 16.54 2.82
N ALA A 203 -2.60 16.79 2.05
CA ALA A 203 -2.46 17.28 0.69
C ALA A 203 -1.84 18.70 0.70
N PRO A 204 -0.90 19.04 -0.20
CA PRO A 204 -0.17 20.32 -0.21
C PRO A 204 -1.07 21.57 -0.15
N ASP A 205 -2.23 21.50 -0.80
CA ASP A 205 -3.08 22.66 -1.07
C ASP A 205 -4.39 22.66 -0.25
N SER A 206 -4.53 21.76 0.73
CA SER A 206 -5.73 21.71 1.55
C SER A 206 -5.39 21.56 3.03
N SER A 207 -5.95 22.45 3.85
CA SER A 207 -5.94 22.28 5.31
C SER A 207 -6.92 21.20 5.79
N ASN A 208 -7.85 20.74 4.93
CA ASN A 208 -9.02 19.95 5.32
C ASN A 208 -9.18 18.59 4.61
N ILE A 209 -8.44 18.27 3.54
CA ILE A 209 -8.46 16.92 2.96
C ILE A 209 -7.41 16.09 3.70
N SER A 210 -7.86 15.36 4.73
CA SER A 210 -7.02 14.40 5.43
C SER A 210 -6.84 13.17 4.55
N GLY A 211 -5.60 12.90 4.17
CA GLY A 211 -5.21 11.60 3.64
C GLY A 211 -5.18 10.53 4.74
N PRO A 212 -4.61 9.36 4.43
CA PRO A 212 -4.47 8.27 5.38
C PRO A 212 -3.77 8.68 6.67
N ILE A 213 -4.18 8.03 7.76
CA ILE A 213 -3.63 8.24 9.09
C ILE A 213 -2.89 6.99 9.55
N PHE A 214 -1.64 7.17 9.96
CA PHE A 214 -0.83 6.11 10.55
C PHE A 214 -0.67 6.34 12.04
N ARG A 215 -0.92 5.31 12.84
CA ARG A 215 -0.78 5.38 14.29
C ARG A 215 0.32 4.45 14.75
N LEU A 216 1.19 4.96 15.62
CA LEU A 216 2.27 4.23 16.23
C LEU A 216 2.18 4.36 17.75
N ASN A 217 2.45 3.27 18.45
CA ASN A 217 2.55 3.25 19.90
C ASN A 217 3.92 2.69 20.30
N LYS A 218 4.47 3.17 21.42
CA LYS A 218 5.62 2.50 22.04
C LYS A 218 5.18 1.18 22.66
N ASN A 219 5.97 0.12 22.45
CA ASN A 219 5.89 -1.10 23.25
C ASN A 219 6.53 -0.89 24.64
N ASP A 220 6.55 -1.93 25.47
CA ASP A 220 7.10 -1.87 26.83
C ASP A 220 8.59 -1.53 26.87
N ASN A 221 9.32 -1.79 25.78
CA ASN A 221 10.74 -1.46 25.62
C ASN A 221 10.95 -0.03 25.07
N GLY A 222 9.88 0.76 24.91
CA GLY A 222 9.94 2.11 24.39
C GLY A 222 10.13 2.21 22.87
N ILE A 223 9.98 1.10 22.14
CA ILE A 223 10.18 1.00 20.69
C ILE A 223 8.86 1.26 19.97
N TRP A 224 8.88 2.11 18.94
CA TRP A 224 7.69 2.42 18.16
C TRP A 224 7.24 1.24 17.31
N LYS A 225 5.95 0.93 17.38
CA LYS A 225 5.29 -0.16 16.66
C LYS A 225 4.00 0.35 16.01
N VAL A 226 3.63 -0.22 14.88
CA VAL A 226 2.44 0.17 14.12
C VAL A 226 1.18 -0.38 14.79
N VAL A 227 0.16 0.45 14.97
CA VAL A 227 -1.11 0.02 15.56
C VAL A 227 -1.97 -0.69 14.51
N TRP A 228 -2.46 -1.89 14.83
CA TRP A 228 -3.43 -2.63 14.02
C TRP A 228 -4.86 -2.43 14.55
N PRO A 229 -5.90 -2.43 13.67
CA PRO A 229 -5.78 -2.32 12.23
C PRO A 229 -5.26 -0.94 11.82
N LEU A 230 -4.64 -0.87 10.64
CA LEU A 230 -4.43 0.42 10.00
C LEU A 230 -5.82 0.99 9.67
N VAL A 231 -6.23 2.05 10.38
CA VAL A 231 -7.56 2.64 10.20
C VAL A 231 -7.48 3.74 9.13
N GLN A 232 -8.28 3.52 8.08
CA GLN A 232 -9.02 4.41 7.14
C GLN A 232 -8.41 5.77 6.77
#